data_AF-A0A7C3NBP0-F1
#
_entry.id   AF-A0A7C3NBP0-F1
#
_cell.length_a   1.000
_cell.length_b   1.000
_cell.length_c   1.000
_cell.angle_alpha   90.00
_cell.angle_beta   90.00
_cell.angle_gamma   90.00
#
_symmetry.space_group_name_H-M   'P 1'
#
loop_
_entity.id
_entity.type
_entity.pdbx_description
1 polymer ?
#
loop_
_entity_poly.entity_id
_entity_poly.type
_entity_poly.pdbx_seq_one_letter_code
_entity_poly.pdbx_strand_id
1 'polypeptide(L)'
;HFRLDRIDQLTIKTETFIPRDLVLPRLGSGPWRVVVRFDPAVIRWVRESQHFSFIEELDDGHASPLMIYQAQSLSQIAGWLLSWGSHMEILEPPELRAEIAQTAARLLETHC
;
A
#
# COMPACT_ATOMS: atom_id res chain seq x y z
N HIS A 1 10.11 -14.41 -1.68
CA HIS A 1 10.52 -13.09 -2.21
C HIS A 1 12.00 -12.90 -1.89
N PHE A 2 12.86 -12.78 -2.89
CA PHE A 2 14.31 -12.61 -2.71
C PHE A 2 14.67 -11.13 -2.78
N ARG A 3 15.54 -10.65 -1.88
CA ARG A 3 16.11 -9.31 -1.95
C ARG A 3 17.41 -9.40 -2.74
N LEU A 4 17.50 -8.70 -3.88
CA LEU A 4 18.64 -8.77 -4.79
C LEU A 4 19.96 -8.38 -4.12
N ASP A 5 19.92 -7.37 -3.26
CA ASP A 5 21.06 -6.90 -2.45
C ASP A 5 21.68 -7.95 -1.52
N ARG A 6 21.01 -9.10 -1.31
CA ARG A 6 21.49 -10.20 -0.44
C ARG A 6 22.01 -11.40 -1.22
N ILE A 7 22.11 -11.32 -2.54
CA ILE A 7 22.63 -12.42 -3.36
C ILE A 7 24.13 -12.21 -3.55
N ASP A 8 24.92 -13.01 -2.85
CA ASP A 8 26.39 -13.00 -2.94
C ASP A 8 26.90 -13.64 -4.25
N GLN A 9 26.31 -14.77 -4.65
CA GLN A 9 26.73 -15.50 -5.85
C GLN A 9 25.55 -16.17 -6.56
N LEU A 10 25.55 -16.12 -7.89
CA LEU A 10 24.60 -16.80 -8.77
C LEU A 10 25.36 -17.81 -9.64
N THR A 11 24.92 -19.07 -9.65
CA THR A 11 25.49 -20.12 -10.51
C THR A 11 24.39 -20.78 -11.33
N ILE A 12 24.55 -20.82 -12.64
CA ILE A 12 23.62 -21.52 -13.54
C ILE A 12 23.95 -23.00 -13.51
N LYS A 13 22.98 -23.84 -13.13
CA LYS A 13 23.08 -25.30 -13.17
C LYS A 13 22.37 -25.85 -14.40
N THR A 14 22.82 -27.00 -14.89
CA THR A 14 22.21 -27.75 -16.00
C THR A 14 21.07 -28.69 -15.56
N GLU A 15 20.74 -28.71 -14.27
CA GLU A 15 19.59 -29.45 -13.76
C GLU A 15 18.27 -28.83 -14.27
N THR A 16 17.41 -29.66 -14.85
CA THR A 16 16.05 -29.29 -15.23
C THR A 16 15.13 -29.36 -14.01
N PHE A 17 14.27 -28.36 -13.83
CA PHE A 17 13.19 -28.40 -12.86
C PHE A 17 11.84 -28.51 -13.58
N ILE A 18 10.88 -29.19 -12.96
CA ILE A 18 9.50 -29.18 -13.41
C ILE A 18 8.86 -27.90 -12.87
N PRO A 19 8.39 -26.97 -13.73
CA PRO A 19 7.69 -25.79 -13.26
C PRO A 19 6.42 -26.23 -12.55
N ARG A 20 6.36 -25.96 -11.24
CA ARG A 20 5.12 -26.03 -10.47
C ARG A 20 4.15 -25.00 -11.03
N ASP A 21 2.85 -25.32 -10.97
CA ASP A 21 1.81 -24.37 -11.33
C ASP A 21 1.99 -23.09 -10.49
N LEU A 22 2.33 -22.01 -11.18
CA LEU A 22 2.69 -20.75 -10.56
C LEU A 22 1.40 -19.95 -10.41
N VAL A 23 0.67 -20.21 -9.33
CA VAL A 23 -0.44 -19.34 -8.93
C VAL A 23 0.16 -18.04 -8.40
N LEU A 24 0.44 -17.11 -9.31
CA LEU A 24 0.76 -15.75 -8.94
C LEU A 24 -0.49 -15.16 -8.29
N PRO A 25 -0.43 -14.68 -7.03
CA PRO A 25 -1.53 -13.91 -6.49
C PRO A 25 -1.75 -12.75 -7.44
N ARG A 26 -2.99 -12.58 -7.93
CA ARG A 26 -3.32 -11.41 -8.73
C ARG A 26 -2.96 -10.19 -7.90
N LEU A 27 -2.08 -9.33 -8.43
CA LEU A 27 -1.88 -8.00 -7.87
C LEU A 27 -3.27 -7.37 -7.75
N GLY A 28 -3.64 -7.01 -6.53
CA GLY A 28 -4.99 -6.53 -6.24
C GLY A 28 -6.01 -7.58 -5.78
N SER A 29 -5.59 -8.72 -5.20
CA SER A 29 -6.50 -9.75 -4.64
C SER A 29 -6.47 -9.83 -3.11
N GLY A 30 -5.99 -8.79 -2.43
CA GLY A 30 -6.02 -8.78 -0.95
C GLY A 30 -7.44 -8.71 -0.40
N PRO A 31 -7.70 -9.15 0.85
CA PRO A 31 -9.05 -9.11 1.41
C PRO A 31 -9.50 -7.69 1.77
N TRP A 32 -8.58 -6.72 1.82
CA TRP A 32 -8.86 -5.37 2.29
C TRP A 32 -9.01 -4.41 1.12
N ARG A 33 -10.24 -3.93 0.91
CA ARG A 33 -10.49 -2.76 0.07
C ARG A 33 -10.20 -1.51 0.89
N VAL A 34 -9.32 -0.67 0.40
CA VAL A 34 -8.90 0.58 1.03
C VAL A 34 -9.25 1.75 0.11
N VAL A 35 -10.01 2.70 0.63
CA VAL A 35 -10.46 3.89 -0.10
C VAL A 35 -9.93 5.11 0.64
N VAL A 36 -9.08 5.87 -0.04
CA VAL A 36 -8.39 7.03 0.54
C VAL A 36 -8.58 8.23 -0.37
N ARG A 37 -8.92 9.37 0.22
CA ARG A 37 -8.87 10.66 -0.45
C ARG A 37 -7.59 11.37 -0.07
N PHE A 38 -6.88 11.91 -1.04
CA PHE A 38 -5.69 12.72 -0.80
C PHE A 38 -5.98 14.18 -1.11
N ASP A 39 -5.28 15.08 -0.43
CA ASP A 39 -5.37 16.50 -0.74
C ASP A 39 -4.89 16.80 -2.17
N PRO A 40 -5.46 17.82 -2.83
CA PRO A 40 -5.01 18.26 -4.15
C PRO A 40 -3.52 18.63 -4.18
N ALA A 41 -2.99 19.08 -3.04
CA ALA A 41 -1.59 19.45 -2.89
C ALA A 41 -0.64 18.26 -3.10
N VAL A 42 -1.05 17.04 -2.70
CA VAL A 42 -0.18 15.86 -2.74
C VAL A 42 -0.56 14.83 -3.81
N ILE A 43 -1.74 14.94 -4.41
CA ILE A 43 -2.28 13.96 -5.36
C ILE A 43 -1.33 13.64 -6.52
N ARG A 44 -0.58 14.64 -6.98
CA ARG A 44 0.42 14.46 -8.04
C ARG A 44 1.51 13.47 -7.60
N TRP A 45 2.08 13.67 -6.41
CA TRP A 45 3.13 12.80 -5.88
C TRP A 45 2.61 11.42 -5.53
N VAL A 46 1.37 11.30 -5.09
CA VAL A 46 0.70 10.00 -4.84
C VAL A 46 0.65 9.17 -6.13
N ARG A 47 0.29 9.80 -7.27
CA ARG A 47 0.29 9.14 -8.58
C ARG A 47 1.70 8.72 -9.03
N GLU A 48 2.73 9.50 -8.69
CA GLU A 48 4.13 9.19 -9.01
C GLU A 48 4.71 8.08 -8.12
N SER A 49 4.31 8.02 -6.84
CA SER A 49 4.81 7.08 -5.83
C SER A 49 3.74 6.09 -5.37
N GLN A 50 3.01 5.54 -6.35
CA GLN A 50 1.81 4.74 -6.09
C GLN A 50 2.13 3.41 -5.39
N HIS A 51 1.32 3.05 -4.39
CA HIS A 51 1.46 1.75 -3.73
C HIS A 51 1.15 0.60 -4.70
N PHE A 52 1.89 -0.52 -4.58
CA PHE A 52 1.75 -1.66 -5.50
C PHE A 52 0.35 -2.32 -5.46
N SER A 53 -0.46 -2.02 -4.45
CA SER A 53 -1.82 -2.53 -4.31
C SER A 53 -2.89 -1.62 -4.94
N PHE A 54 -2.49 -0.60 -5.70
CA PHE A 54 -3.42 0.31 -6.38
C PHE A 54 -4.27 -0.43 -7.41
N ILE A 55 -5.56 -0.07 -7.46
CA ILE A 55 -6.54 -0.63 -8.38
C ILE A 55 -6.99 0.42 -9.36
N GLU A 56 -7.56 1.52 -8.85
CA GLU A 56 -8.18 2.54 -9.68
C GLU A 56 -8.31 3.87 -8.94
N GLU A 57 -8.52 4.92 -9.73
CA GLU A 57 -8.87 6.26 -9.28
C GLU A 57 -10.34 6.51 -9.67
N LEU A 58 -11.16 6.92 -8.70
CA LEU A 58 -12.58 7.20 -8.90
C LEU A 58 -12.86 8.69 -8.67
N ASP A 59 -13.43 9.35 -9.68
CA ASP A 59 -13.94 10.71 -9.53
C ASP A 59 -15.34 10.68 -8.90
N ASP A 60 -15.48 11.36 -7.77
CA ASP A 60 -16.72 11.44 -6.99
C ASP A 60 -17.28 12.88 -6.98
N GLY A 61 -16.84 13.73 -7.92
CA GLY A 61 -17.26 15.14 -8.01
C GLY A 61 -16.67 16.06 -6.93
N HIS A 62 -15.71 15.57 -6.14
CA HIS A 62 -14.95 16.35 -5.16
C HIS A 62 -13.69 16.97 -5.78
N ALA A 63 -13.06 17.91 -5.06
CA ALA A 63 -11.83 18.58 -5.51
C ALA A 63 -10.62 17.62 -5.70
N SER A 64 -10.69 16.41 -5.16
CA SER A 64 -9.68 15.36 -5.39
C SER A 64 -10.35 14.00 -5.48
N PRO A 65 -9.84 13.13 -6.37
CA PRO A 65 -10.43 11.82 -6.59
C PRO A 65 -10.15 10.87 -5.43
N LEU A 66 -10.93 9.79 -5.39
CA LEU A 66 -10.72 8.66 -4.50
C LEU A 66 -9.68 7.71 -5.08
N MET A 67 -8.71 7.32 -4.27
CA MET A 67 -7.73 6.31 -4.61
C MET A 67 -8.13 4.98 -3.97
N ILE A 68 -8.30 3.96 -4.79
CA ILE A 68 -8.74 2.63 -4.37
C ILE A 68 -7.54 1.67 -4.43
N TYR A 69 -7.32 0.97 -3.31
CA TYR A 69 -6.28 -0.04 -3.16
C TYR A 69 -6.89 -1.35 -2.68
N GLN A 70 -6.30 -2.47 -3.09
CA GLN A 70 -6.63 -3.79 -2.59
C GLN A 70 -5.45 -4.40 -1.83
N ALA A 71 -5.38 -4.10 -0.54
CA ALA A 71 -4.26 -4.46 0.32
C ALA A 71 -4.37 -5.90 0.85
N GLN A 72 -3.22 -6.60 0.91
CA GLN A 72 -3.13 -7.91 1.55
C GLN A 72 -3.16 -7.81 3.08
N SER A 73 -2.65 -6.70 3.62
CA SER A 73 -2.60 -6.41 5.06
C SER A 73 -2.80 -4.91 5.29
N LEU A 74 -3.62 -4.56 6.28
CA LEU A 74 -3.84 -3.17 6.67
C LEU A 74 -2.55 -2.50 7.17
N SER A 75 -1.79 -3.19 8.02
CA SER A 75 -0.57 -2.64 8.60
C SER A 75 0.53 -2.36 7.56
N GLN A 76 0.54 -3.11 6.46
CA GLN A 76 1.45 -2.85 5.35
C GLN A 76 1.12 -1.53 4.63
N ILE A 77 -0.14 -1.34 4.25
CA ILE A 77 -0.56 -0.13 3.55
C ILE A 77 -0.58 1.08 4.49
N ALA A 78 -0.86 0.88 5.79
CA ALA A 78 -0.82 1.93 6.79
C ALA A 78 0.55 2.62 6.87
N GLY A 79 1.65 1.86 6.81
CA GLY A 79 3.00 2.45 6.81
C GLY A 79 3.25 3.38 5.63
N TRP A 80 2.78 3.00 4.44
CA TRP A 80 2.85 3.86 3.25
C TRP A 80 1.92 5.07 3.37
N LEU A 81 0.70 4.87 3.87
CA LEU A 81 -0.27 5.94 4.10
C LEU A 81 0.26 7.01 5.08
N LEU A 82 0.88 6.59 6.18
CA LEU A 82 1.49 7.49 7.16
C LEU A 82 2.58 8.40 6.58
N SER A 83 3.22 8.00 5.47
CA SER A 83 4.22 8.86 4.80
C SER A 83 3.61 10.13 4.18
N TRP A 84 2.31 10.13 3.91
CA TRP A 84 1.55 11.30 3.45
C TRP A 84 1.05 12.19 4.59
N GLY A 85 1.20 11.73 5.84
CA GLY A 85 0.85 12.51 7.04
C GLY A 85 -0.62 12.92 7.09
N SER A 86 -0.87 14.21 7.34
CA SER A 86 -2.22 14.78 7.43
C SER A 86 -2.88 15.02 6.07
N HIS A 87 -2.21 14.77 4.94
CA HIS A 87 -2.72 15.06 3.60
C HIS A 87 -3.62 13.97 3.01
N MET A 88 -4.20 13.15 3.87
CA MET A 88 -5.02 12.02 3.49
C MET A 88 -6.20 11.84 4.44
N GLU A 89 -7.29 11.33 3.89
CA GLU A 89 -8.49 10.94 4.61
C GLU A 89 -8.85 9.51 4.22
N ILE A 90 -8.95 8.62 5.22
CA ILE A 90 -9.31 7.22 5.01
C ILE A 90 -10.82 7.06 5.18
N LEU A 91 -11.47 6.66 4.09
CA LEU A 91 -12.91 6.44 4.05
C LEU A 91 -13.24 4.98 4.40
N GLU A 92 -12.46 4.04 3.87
CA GLU A 92 -12.62 2.61 4.11
C GLU A 92 -11.25 1.90 4.15
N PRO A 93 -11.08 0.83 4.94
CA PRO A 93 -12.00 0.32 5.95
C PRO A 93 -11.84 1.06 7.31
N PRO A 94 -12.85 1.06 8.19
CA PRO A 94 -12.78 1.74 9.48
C PRO A 94 -11.67 1.21 10.41
N GLU A 95 -11.30 -0.07 10.27
CA GLU A 95 -10.19 -0.70 10.99
C GLU A 95 -8.85 -0.02 10.68
N LEU A 96 -8.62 0.35 9.41
CA LEU A 96 -7.41 1.05 9.01
C LEU A 96 -7.37 2.46 9.60
N ARG A 97 -8.52 3.16 9.59
CA ARG A 97 -8.64 4.47 10.24
C ARG A 97 -8.32 4.38 11.74
N ALA A 98 -8.79 3.34 12.42
CA ALA A 98 -8.48 3.11 13.82
C ALA A 98 -6.98 2.80 14.04
N GLU A 99 -6.34 2.06 13.14
CA GLU A 99 -4.90 1.75 13.22
C GLU A 99 -4.04 3.02 13.08
N ILE A 100 -4.39 3.90 12.14
CA ILE A 100 -3.72 5.19 11.92
C ILE A 100 -3.92 6.12 13.11
N ALA A 101 -5.15 6.23 13.65
CA ALA A 101 -5.44 7.06 14.81
C ALA A 101 -4.64 6.61 16.05
N GLN A 102 -4.57 5.29 16.30
CA GLN A 102 -3.76 4.74 17.39
C GLN A 102 -2.27 5.04 17.19
N THR A 103 -1.78 4.98 15.95
CA THR A 103 -0.39 5.32 15.66
C THR A 103 -0.11 6.79 15.90
N ALA A 104 -1.00 7.69 15.47
CA ALA A 104 -0.89 9.12 15.75
C ALA A 104 -0.91 9.42 17.26
N ALA A 105 -1.77 8.75 18.04
CA ALA A 105 -1.80 8.88 19.49
C ALA A 105 -0.47 8.48 20.12
N ARG A 106 0.10 7.32 19.74
CA ARG A 106 1.42 6.89 20.25
C ARG A 106 2.55 7.85 19.89
N LEU A 107 2.49 8.46 18.71
CA LEU A 107 3.48 9.46 18.30
C LEU A 107 3.41 10.70 19.20
N LEU A 108 2.20 11.15 19.54
CA LEU A 108 2.01 12.24 20.50
C LEU A 108 2.56 11.86 21.88
N GLU A 109 2.27 10.66 22.39
CA GLU A 109 2.77 10.20 23.69
C GLU A 109 4.30 10.05 23.74
N THR A 110 4.95 9.74 22.62
CA THR A 110 6.40 9.51 22.57
C THR A 110 7.20 10.81 22.42
N HIS A 111 6.61 11.83 21.80
CA HIS A 111 7.30 13.06 21.40
C HIS A 111 6.76 14.34 22.07
N CYS A 112 5.81 14.23 22.99
CA CYS A 112 5.34 15.29 23.87
C CYS A 112 5.59 14.93 25.34
#